data_AF-A0A4Q6F2N0-F1
#
_entry.id   AF-A0A4Q6F2N0-F1
#
_cell.length_a   1.000
_cell.length_b   1.000
_cell.length_c   1.000
_cell.angle_alpha   90.00
_cell.angle_beta   90.00
_cell.angle_gamma   90.00
#
_symmetry.space_group_name_H-M   'P 1'
#
loop_
_entity.id
_entity.type
_entity.pdbx_description
1 polymer ?
#
loop_
_entity_poly.entity_id
_entity_poly.type
_entity_poly.pdbx_seq_one_letter_code
_entity_poly.pdbx_strand_id
1 'polypeptide(L)'
;LKLNLLGNSYQLEVHAVGGSVYHVKVNGQLIVVEYVSWGNEIIVQVGGSKYQMQIVQRANALQCELEGIPYMLPFDTGGMITAPSPSVVLTVNSHEGQKVKKGELLLTLEAMKMEMAVSAPEDGTVIKVNVKAGEQVSAGQALVDFETLSQTQGKEDSDKIEGQVIDFSSLAAHQTSAESSALLKQWAVLERDFYAVFIGFDFHKPAANLLAAVDQFVKKHPAYKKQAADLVVKSCKAFITVQTLFQGKDRDTESAQLTDAHEYLMHYLLRREDREKGLPPRFLENLKEAIKLYPWADEKIHELTTKALFHLYKANASTKSAADLLRLSLLFLQTLYPSAQDFSESAEFSSLLDQVIQV
;
A
#
# COMPACT_ATOMS: atom_id res chain seq x y z
N LEU A 1 8.25 -7.07 1.59
CA LEU A 1 7.77 -8.45 1.35
C LEU A 1 8.94 -9.27 0.81
N LYS A 2 9.09 -10.52 1.25
CA LYS A 2 10.09 -11.45 0.71
C LYS A 2 9.35 -12.55 -0.03
N LEU A 3 9.75 -12.85 -1.25
CA LEU A 3 9.16 -13.89 -2.09
C LEU A 3 10.27 -14.83 -2.55
N ASN A 4 10.11 -16.13 -2.31
CA ASN A 4 11.02 -17.14 -2.85
C ASN A 4 10.37 -17.79 -4.07
N LEU A 5 11.06 -17.78 -5.20
CA LEU A 5 10.58 -18.35 -6.45
C LEU A 5 11.77 -18.94 -7.22
N LEU A 6 11.63 -20.19 -7.70
CA LEU A 6 12.68 -20.91 -8.44
C LEU A 6 14.03 -20.95 -7.70
N GLY A 7 14.02 -21.09 -6.37
CA GLY A 7 15.23 -21.09 -5.54
C GLY A 7 15.85 -19.71 -5.29
N ASN A 8 15.30 -18.65 -5.88
CA ASN A 8 15.76 -17.28 -5.69
C ASN A 8 14.87 -16.52 -4.69
N SER A 9 15.47 -15.67 -3.86
CA SER A 9 14.77 -14.80 -2.92
C SER A 9 14.70 -13.37 -3.48
N TYR A 10 13.50 -12.84 -3.61
CA TYR A 10 13.23 -11.48 -4.07
C TYR A 10 12.69 -10.63 -2.92
N GLN A 11 13.31 -9.48 -2.69
CA GLN A 11 12.81 -8.49 -1.74
C GLN A 11 12.01 -7.43 -2.51
N LEU A 12 10.72 -7.36 -2.19
CA LEU A 12 9.77 -6.44 -2.80
C LEU A 12 9.34 -5.37 -1.80
N GLU A 13 9.37 -4.11 -2.22
CA GLU A 13 8.65 -3.02 -1.57
C GLU A 13 7.48 -2.63 -2.46
N VAL A 14 6.28 -2.54 -1.90
CA VAL A 14 5.06 -2.20 -2.66
C VAL A 14 4.44 -0.99 -2.00
N HIS A 15 4.26 0.08 -2.78
CA HIS A 15 3.59 1.30 -2.33
C HIS A 15 2.35 1.53 -3.18
N ALA A 16 1.19 1.68 -2.55
CA ALA A 16 0.00 2.20 -3.23
C ALA A 16 0.16 3.71 -3.39
N VAL A 17 0.32 4.20 -4.62
CA VAL A 17 0.62 5.62 -4.92
C VAL A 17 -0.52 6.33 -5.67
N GLY A 18 -1.61 5.61 -5.94
CA GLY A 18 -2.81 6.13 -6.58
C GLY A 18 -3.93 5.09 -6.59
N GLY A 19 -5.10 5.46 -7.13
CA GLY A 19 -6.32 4.65 -7.04
C GLY A 19 -6.15 3.17 -7.45
N SER A 20 -5.56 2.96 -8.63
CA SER A 20 -5.19 1.65 -9.18
C SER A 20 -3.68 1.47 -9.34
N VAL A 21 -2.86 2.47 -8.99
CA VAL A 21 -1.43 2.49 -9.34
C VAL A 21 -0.55 2.14 -8.13
N TYR A 22 0.38 1.22 -8.34
CA TYR A 22 1.33 0.73 -7.37
C TYR A 22 2.76 0.88 -7.90
N HIS A 23 3.65 1.30 -7.01
CA HIS A 23 5.08 1.32 -7.25
C HIS A 23 5.70 0.12 -6.54
N VAL A 24 6.22 -0.82 -7.34
CA VAL A 24 6.84 -2.06 -6.87
C VAL A 24 8.34 -1.97 -7.09
N LYS A 25 9.11 -1.94 -6.00
CA LYS A 25 10.56 -1.95 -6.05
C LYS A 25 11.08 -3.36 -5.82
N VAL A 26 11.81 -3.90 -6.78
CA VAL A 26 12.43 -5.23 -6.70
C VAL A 26 13.91 -5.09 -6.98
N ASN A 27 14.76 -5.51 -6.03
CA ASN A 27 16.22 -5.44 -6.15
C ASN A 27 16.75 -4.05 -6.61
N GLY A 28 16.08 -2.98 -6.16
CA GLY A 28 16.44 -1.60 -6.50
C GLY A 28 15.77 -1.04 -7.76
N GLN A 29 15.19 -1.88 -8.62
CA GLN A 29 14.46 -1.45 -9.82
C GLN A 29 13.01 -1.09 -9.47
N LEU A 30 12.52 0.02 -10.00
CA LEU A 30 11.14 0.47 -9.83
C LEU A 30 10.29 0.01 -11.01
N ILE A 31 9.21 -0.71 -10.71
CA ILE A 31 8.20 -1.18 -11.65
C ILE A 31 6.89 -0.48 -11.32
N VAL A 32 6.29 0.15 -12.32
CA VAL A 32 4.95 0.76 -12.19
C VAL A 32 3.92 -0.28 -12.60
N VAL A 33 3.02 -0.58 -11.68
CA VAL A 33 1.96 -1.59 -11.86
C VAL A 33 0.62 -0.92 -11.70
N GLU A 34 -0.27 -1.10 -12.66
CA GLU A 34 -1.68 -0.79 -12.48
C GLU A 34 -2.44 -2.08 -12.14
N TYR A 35 -3.22 -2.04 -11.06
CA TYR A 35 -3.95 -3.16 -10.51
C TYR A 35 -5.41 -2.76 -10.32
N VAL A 36 -6.30 -3.51 -10.96
CA VAL A 36 -7.75 -3.37 -10.82
C VAL A 36 -8.33 -4.74 -10.52
N SER A 37 -9.18 -4.83 -9.50
CA SER A 37 -9.88 -6.07 -9.14
C SER A 37 -11.38 -5.87 -9.31
N TRP A 38 -12.04 -6.87 -9.89
CA TRP A 38 -13.48 -6.95 -10.01
C TRP A 38 -13.96 -8.36 -9.63
N GLY A 39 -14.45 -8.51 -8.40
CA GLY A 39 -14.78 -9.83 -7.86
C GLY A 39 -13.53 -10.72 -7.79
N ASN A 40 -13.55 -11.84 -8.51
CA ASN A 40 -12.41 -12.78 -8.56
C ASN A 40 -11.46 -12.51 -9.73
N GLU A 41 -11.83 -11.63 -10.65
CA GLU A 41 -10.97 -11.24 -11.77
C GLU A 41 -10.09 -10.06 -11.39
N ILE A 42 -8.83 -10.16 -11.74
CA ILE A 42 -7.82 -9.13 -11.51
C ILE A 42 -7.19 -8.82 -12.85
N ILE A 43 -7.05 -7.53 -13.13
CA ILE A 43 -6.31 -7.01 -14.27
C ILE A 43 -5.06 -6.35 -13.72
N VAL A 44 -3.91 -6.80 -14.20
CA VAL A 44 -2.61 -6.21 -13.92
C VAL A 44 -2.05 -5.65 -15.22
N GLN A 45 -1.69 -4.37 -15.25
CA GLN A 45 -0.94 -3.77 -16.35
C GLN A 45 0.46 -3.40 -15.89
N VAL A 46 1.46 -3.89 -16.62
CA VAL A 46 2.88 -3.66 -16.34
C VAL A 46 3.68 -3.77 -17.63
N GLY A 47 4.69 -2.92 -17.81
CA GLY A 47 5.55 -2.96 -19.01
C GLY A 47 4.79 -2.74 -20.34
N GLY A 48 3.63 -2.06 -20.30
CA GLY A 48 2.77 -1.86 -21.47
C GLY A 48 1.91 -3.08 -21.86
N SER A 49 2.02 -4.18 -21.13
CA SER A 49 1.19 -5.38 -21.32
C SER A 49 0.09 -5.44 -20.27
N LYS A 50 -1.05 -6.01 -20.66
CA LYS A 50 -2.19 -6.28 -19.78
C LYS A 50 -2.26 -7.78 -19.54
N TYR A 51 -2.41 -8.16 -18.28
CA TYR A 51 -2.56 -9.53 -17.83
C TYR A 51 -3.86 -9.68 -17.05
N GLN A 52 -4.63 -10.71 -17.38
CA GLN A 52 -5.78 -11.16 -16.62
C GLN A 52 -5.35 -12.29 -15.70
N MET A 53 -5.69 -12.15 -14.42
CA MET A 53 -5.38 -13.14 -13.41
C MET A 53 -6.55 -13.39 -12.46
N GLN A 54 -6.55 -14.56 -11.84
CA GLN A 54 -7.42 -14.90 -10.72
C GLN A 54 -6.55 -15.41 -9.56
N ILE A 55 -6.89 -15.02 -8.34
CA ILE A 55 -6.15 -15.45 -7.14
C ILE A 55 -7.10 -16.23 -6.25
N VAL A 56 -6.71 -17.45 -5.90
CA VAL A 56 -7.40 -18.28 -4.91
C VAL A 56 -6.44 -18.55 -3.76
N GLN A 57 -6.81 -18.08 -2.57
CA GLN A 57 -6.06 -18.38 -1.36
C GLN A 57 -6.25 -19.86 -0.98
N ARG A 58 -5.14 -20.56 -0.80
CA ARG A 58 -5.07 -21.91 -0.23
C ARG A 58 -4.41 -21.84 1.15
N ALA A 59 -4.47 -22.93 1.92
CA ALA A 59 -3.98 -22.94 3.31
C ALA A 59 -2.52 -22.49 3.45
N ASN A 60 -1.63 -22.91 2.54
CA ASN A 60 -0.18 -22.66 2.59
C ASN A 60 0.38 -22.04 1.30
N ALA A 61 -0.49 -21.58 0.39
CA ALA A 61 -0.07 -21.02 -0.89
C ALA A 61 -1.14 -20.08 -1.45
N LEU A 62 -0.73 -19.18 -2.34
CA LEU A 62 -1.60 -18.50 -3.28
C LEU A 62 -1.57 -19.26 -4.60
N GLN A 63 -2.74 -19.69 -5.07
CA GLN A 63 -2.89 -20.16 -6.43
C GLN A 63 -3.25 -18.94 -7.30
N CYS A 64 -2.36 -18.56 -8.21
CA CYS A 64 -2.57 -17.49 -9.17
C CYS A 64 -2.75 -18.09 -10.55
N GLU A 65 -3.92 -17.97 -11.15
CA GLU A 65 -4.13 -18.32 -12.55
C GLU A 65 -3.89 -17.08 -13.40
N LEU A 66 -2.96 -17.15 -14.35
CA LEU A 66 -2.58 -16.04 -15.24
C LEU A 66 -2.84 -16.49 -16.68
N GLU A 67 -3.76 -15.83 -17.38
CA GLU A 67 -4.14 -16.18 -18.77
C GLU A 67 -4.47 -17.69 -18.94
N GLY A 68 -5.14 -18.29 -17.95
CA GLY A 68 -5.51 -19.71 -17.94
C GLY A 68 -4.41 -20.67 -17.47
N ILE A 69 -3.23 -20.16 -17.12
CA ILE A 69 -2.10 -20.98 -16.63
C ILE A 69 -2.02 -20.86 -15.11
N PRO A 70 -2.20 -21.96 -14.34
CA PRO A 70 -2.12 -21.92 -12.89
C PRO A 70 -0.66 -21.91 -12.40
N TYR A 71 -0.35 -20.94 -11.54
CA TYR A 71 0.90 -20.80 -10.81
C TYR A 71 0.65 -20.95 -9.31
N MET A 72 1.47 -21.75 -8.63
CA MET A 72 1.41 -21.93 -7.17
C MET A 72 2.53 -21.11 -6.52
N LEU A 73 2.15 -20.15 -5.69
CA LEU A 73 3.05 -19.31 -4.89
C LEU A 73 2.94 -19.76 -3.43
N PRO A 74 3.79 -20.68 -2.96
CA PRO A 74 3.80 -21.07 -1.55
C PRO A 74 4.07 -19.83 -0.67
N PHE A 75 3.38 -19.74 0.47
CA PHE A 75 3.75 -18.74 1.46
C PHE A 75 5.10 -19.17 2.06
N ASP A 76 6.13 -18.34 1.89
CA ASP A 76 7.37 -18.53 2.64
C ASP A 76 7.09 -18.18 4.10
N THR A 77 6.67 -19.17 4.88
CA THR A 77 6.51 -19.01 6.32
C THR A 77 7.84 -19.12 7.05
N GLY A 78 8.98 -19.17 6.33
CA GLY A 78 10.29 -19.43 6.93
C GLY A 78 10.36 -20.80 7.60
N GLY A 79 9.53 -21.74 7.16
CA GLY A 79 9.35 -23.03 7.82
C GLY A 79 8.36 -22.99 8.99
N MET A 80 7.69 -21.88 9.30
CA MET A 80 6.74 -21.87 10.43
C MET A 80 5.32 -22.22 10.00
N ILE A 81 4.68 -23.17 10.66
CA ILE A 81 3.24 -23.39 10.55
C ILE A 81 2.59 -22.58 11.66
N THR A 82 1.68 -21.67 11.31
CA THR A 82 1.05 -20.72 12.26
C THR A 82 -0.45 -20.98 12.41
N ALA A 83 -1.03 -20.50 13.51
CA ALA A 83 -2.47 -20.62 13.75
C ALA A 83 -3.27 -19.69 12.82
N PRO A 84 -4.28 -20.21 12.08
CA PRO A 84 -5.07 -19.40 11.14
C PRO A 84 -6.07 -18.46 11.84
N SER A 85 -6.46 -18.80 13.07
CA SER A 85 -7.41 -18.07 13.90
C SER A 85 -7.07 -18.25 15.38
N PRO A 86 -7.63 -17.43 16.29
CA PRO A 86 -7.57 -17.73 17.71
C PRO A 86 -8.23 -19.09 18.00
N SER A 87 -7.51 -19.98 18.67
CA SER A 87 -7.91 -21.39 18.81
C SER A 87 -7.33 -22.00 20.09
N VAL A 88 -7.82 -23.19 20.47
CA VAL A 88 -7.20 -24.04 21.51
C VAL A 88 -6.58 -25.26 20.86
N VAL A 89 -5.37 -25.65 21.26
CA VAL A 89 -4.72 -26.87 20.76
C VAL A 89 -5.36 -28.09 21.43
N LEU A 90 -6.01 -28.96 20.68
CA LEU A 90 -6.61 -30.19 21.21
C LEU A 90 -5.56 -31.30 21.37
N THR A 91 -4.85 -31.59 20.28
CA THR A 91 -3.85 -32.66 20.22
C THR A 91 -2.63 -32.18 19.49
N VAL A 92 -1.45 -32.61 19.94
CA VAL A 92 -0.20 -32.52 19.20
C VAL A 92 0.15 -33.93 18.77
N ASN A 93 0.14 -34.18 17.46
CA ASN A 93 0.38 -35.48 16.85
C ASN A 93 1.81 -35.61 16.31
N SER A 94 2.52 -34.49 16.18
CA SER A 94 3.92 -34.45 15.76
C SER A 94 4.91 -34.26 16.91
N HIS A 95 6.17 -34.62 16.68
CA HIS A 95 7.28 -34.37 17.61
C HIS A 95 8.52 -33.83 16.89
N GLU A 96 9.41 -33.18 17.64
CA GLU A 96 10.67 -32.66 17.11
C GLU A 96 11.52 -33.77 16.50
N GLY A 97 12.10 -33.50 15.33
CA GLY A 97 12.86 -34.46 14.51
C GLY A 97 12.01 -35.41 13.66
N GLN A 98 10.67 -35.36 13.75
CA GLN A 98 9.81 -36.25 12.98
C GLN A 98 9.82 -35.90 11.50
N LYS A 99 10.15 -36.88 10.66
CA LYS A 99 9.91 -36.80 9.21
C LYS A 99 8.44 -37.06 8.92
N VAL A 100 7.82 -36.17 8.17
CA VAL A 100 6.40 -36.23 7.81
C VAL A 100 6.22 -36.08 6.30
N LYS A 101 5.15 -36.66 5.79
CA LYS A 101 4.73 -36.49 4.40
C LYS A 101 3.70 -35.39 4.25
N LYS A 102 3.58 -34.83 3.05
CA LYS A 102 2.51 -33.90 2.69
C LYS A 102 1.15 -34.45 3.12
N GLY A 103 0.38 -33.63 3.85
CA GLY A 103 -0.95 -33.95 4.34
C GLY A 103 -0.97 -34.73 5.67
N GLU A 104 0.17 -35.17 6.18
CA GLU A 104 0.27 -35.86 7.47
C GLU A 104 -0.15 -34.92 8.61
N LEU A 105 -0.97 -35.41 9.54
CA LEU A 105 -1.53 -34.61 10.62
C LEU A 105 -0.44 -34.26 11.64
N LEU A 106 -0.26 -32.96 11.90
CA LEU A 106 0.71 -32.47 12.88
C LEU A 106 0.06 -32.17 14.23
N LEU A 107 -1.09 -31.50 14.21
CA LEU A 107 -1.86 -31.17 15.41
C LEU A 107 -3.31 -30.86 15.05
N THR A 108 -4.18 -30.83 16.05
CA THR A 108 -5.59 -30.47 15.90
C THR A 108 -5.90 -29.24 16.74
N LEU A 109 -6.58 -28.27 16.15
CA LEU A 109 -7.06 -27.06 16.82
C LEU A 109 -8.58 -27.14 17.02
N GLU A 110 -9.09 -26.49 18.05
CA GLU A 110 -10.51 -26.18 18.21
C GLU A 110 -10.73 -24.68 18.05
N ALA A 111 -11.64 -24.31 17.15
CA ALA A 111 -12.18 -22.96 17.04
C ALA A 111 -13.69 -23.03 16.82
N MET A 112 -14.45 -22.21 17.56
CA MET A 112 -15.91 -22.14 17.41
C MET A 112 -16.62 -23.51 17.53
N LYS A 113 -16.14 -24.38 18.44
CA LYS A 113 -16.60 -25.77 18.63
C LYS A 113 -16.42 -26.68 17.41
N MET A 114 -15.56 -26.30 16.47
CA MET A 114 -15.17 -27.11 15.33
C MET A 114 -13.70 -27.46 15.42
N GLU A 115 -13.40 -28.71 15.13
CA GLU A 115 -12.03 -29.22 15.04
C GLU A 115 -11.44 -28.88 13.67
N MET A 116 -10.19 -28.44 13.67
CA MET A 116 -9.43 -28.09 12.49
C MET A 116 -8.11 -28.84 12.51
N ALA A 117 -7.91 -29.70 11.50
CA ALA A 117 -6.65 -30.39 11.29
C ALA A 117 -5.58 -29.43 10.76
N VAL A 118 -4.41 -29.43 11.40
CA VAL A 118 -3.21 -28.78 10.89
C VAL A 118 -2.28 -29.86 10.38
N SER A 119 -2.15 -29.94 9.06
CA SER A 119 -1.38 -30.96 8.35
C SER A 119 -0.07 -30.40 7.78
N ALA A 120 0.89 -31.29 7.57
CA ALA A 120 2.15 -30.97 6.92
C ALA A 120 1.92 -30.44 5.50
N PRO A 121 2.46 -29.25 5.14
CA PRO A 121 2.24 -28.63 3.85
C PRO A 121 2.89 -29.39 2.68
N GLU A 122 4.00 -30.07 2.96
CA GLU A 122 4.82 -30.85 2.05
C GLU A 122 5.65 -31.89 2.82
N ASP A 123 6.49 -32.65 2.11
CA ASP A 123 7.41 -33.61 2.74
C ASP A 123 8.56 -32.86 3.44
N GLY A 124 8.81 -33.19 4.70
CA GLY A 124 9.83 -32.48 5.49
C GLY A 124 10.03 -33.04 6.88
N THR A 125 10.77 -32.29 7.70
CA THR A 125 11.09 -32.63 9.09
C THR A 125 10.56 -31.55 10.03
N VAL A 126 9.85 -31.96 11.06
CA VAL A 126 9.45 -31.10 12.17
C VAL A 126 10.70 -30.74 12.96
N ILE A 127 11.07 -29.46 12.98
CA ILE A 127 12.25 -28.96 13.70
C ILE A 127 11.91 -28.72 15.16
N LYS A 128 10.75 -28.11 15.40
CA LYS A 128 10.31 -27.73 16.74
C LYS A 128 8.80 -27.72 16.83
N VAL A 129 8.24 -28.14 17.96
CA VAL A 129 6.82 -27.92 18.27
C VAL A 129 6.74 -26.80 19.31
N ASN A 130 6.13 -25.67 18.95
CA ASN A 130 6.12 -24.46 19.77
C ASN A 130 4.95 -24.40 20.76
N VAL A 131 4.02 -25.37 20.72
CA VAL A 131 2.77 -25.37 21.50
C VAL A 131 2.52 -26.71 22.19
N LYS A 132 1.61 -26.70 23.17
CA LYS A 132 1.17 -27.91 23.90
C LYS A 132 -0.35 -28.10 23.81
N ALA A 133 -0.81 -29.34 23.99
CA ALA A 133 -2.24 -29.62 24.12
C ALA A 133 -2.84 -28.85 25.31
N GLY A 134 -4.02 -28.27 25.10
CA GLY A 134 -4.73 -27.37 26.02
C GLY A 134 -4.29 -25.91 25.94
N GLU A 135 -3.27 -25.56 25.14
CA GLU A 135 -2.79 -24.18 25.02
C GLU A 135 -3.71 -23.34 24.12
N GLN A 136 -3.99 -22.10 24.55
CA GLN A 136 -4.71 -21.13 23.73
C GLN A 136 -3.72 -20.35 22.86
N VAL A 137 -3.99 -20.29 21.56
CA VAL A 137 -3.13 -19.66 20.55
C VAL A 137 -3.84 -18.49 19.88
N SER A 138 -3.08 -17.44 19.55
CA SER A 138 -3.58 -16.29 18.78
C SER A 138 -3.40 -16.50 17.28
N ALA A 139 -4.19 -15.80 16.45
CA ALA A 139 -3.98 -15.80 15.01
C ALA A 139 -2.55 -15.37 14.65
N GLY A 140 -1.89 -16.13 13.78
CA GLY A 140 -0.50 -15.92 13.37
C GLY A 140 0.56 -16.43 14.36
N GLN A 141 0.18 -16.96 15.52
CA GLN A 141 1.14 -17.55 16.46
C GLN A 141 1.77 -18.81 15.85
N ALA A 142 3.10 -18.96 15.97
CA ALA A 142 3.82 -20.12 15.50
C ALA A 142 3.44 -21.38 16.29
N LEU A 143 3.10 -22.44 15.58
CA LEU A 143 2.70 -23.74 16.11
C LEU A 143 3.82 -24.76 15.97
N VAL A 144 4.40 -24.87 14.77
CA VAL A 144 5.44 -25.86 14.43
C VAL A 144 6.48 -25.20 13.55
N ASP A 145 7.76 -25.36 13.88
CA ASP A 145 8.85 -25.06 12.97
C ASP A 145 9.14 -26.31 12.12
N PHE A 146 9.28 -26.12 10.82
CA PHE A 146 9.23 -27.14 9.78
C PHE A 146 10.31 -26.87 8.75
N GLU A 147 11.16 -27.87 8.47
CA GLU A 147 12.16 -27.79 7.42
C GLU A 147 11.76 -28.72 6.28
N THR A 148 11.66 -28.17 5.08
CA THR A 148 11.26 -28.94 3.89
C THR A 148 12.48 -29.69 3.33
N LEU A 149 12.26 -30.81 2.64
CA LEU A 149 13.38 -31.52 1.97
C LEU A 149 14.12 -30.62 0.95
N SER A 150 13.43 -29.65 0.35
CA SER A 150 14.02 -28.63 -0.52
C SER A 150 14.93 -27.65 0.22
N GLN A 151 14.72 -27.43 1.53
CA GLN A 151 15.60 -26.63 2.39
C GLN A 151 16.81 -27.43 2.89
N THR A 152 16.66 -28.74 3.13
CA THR A 152 17.77 -29.62 3.55
C THR A 152 18.78 -29.82 2.42
N GLN A 153 18.33 -29.94 1.17
CA GLN A 153 19.21 -29.93 -0.01
C GLN A 153 19.91 -28.58 -0.21
N GLY A 154 19.32 -27.46 0.22
CA GLY A 154 19.97 -26.14 0.16
C GLY A 154 21.11 -25.92 1.15
N LYS A 155 21.27 -26.77 2.18
CA LYS A 155 22.35 -26.67 3.18
C LYS A 155 23.54 -27.59 2.92
N GLU A 156 23.33 -28.75 2.29
CA GLU A 156 24.41 -29.68 1.93
C GLU A 156 24.84 -29.57 0.45
N ASP A 157 23.99 -29.01 -0.42
CA ASP A 157 24.24 -28.80 -1.85
C ASP A 157 24.38 -27.30 -2.17
N SER A 158 25.21 -26.60 -1.38
CA SER A 158 25.63 -25.22 -1.67
C SER A 158 26.50 -25.08 -2.93
N ASP A 159 26.50 -26.10 -3.80
CA ASP A 159 27.04 -26.06 -5.15
C ASP A 159 25.93 -26.33 -6.17
N LYS A 160 25.38 -25.23 -6.70
CA LYS A 160 24.82 -25.10 -8.06
C LYS A 160 23.59 -25.94 -8.41
N ILE A 161 22.42 -25.44 -8.00
CA ILE A 161 21.36 -25.18 -8.98
C ILE A 161 20.97 -23.71 -8.84
N GLU A 162 21.73 -22.83 -9.50
CA GLU A 162 21.30 -21.44 -9.72
C GLU A 162 20.05 -21.49 -10.58
N GLY A 163 18.87 -21.52 -9.95
CA GLY A 163 17.63 -21.24 -10.65
C GLY A 163 17.78 -19.91 -11.38
N GLN A 164 17.39 -19.86 -12.65
CA GLN A 164 17.57 -18.67 -13.48
C GLN A 164 16.97 -17.44 -12.77
N VAL A 165 17.83 -16.49 -12.39
CA VAL A 165 17.40 -15.24 -11.75
C VAL A 165 16.50 -14.51 -12.75
N ILE A 166 15.25 -14.30 -12.38
CA ILE A 166 14.30 -13.50 -13.18
C ILE A 166 14.85 -12.09 -13.33
N ASP A 167 15.03 -11.66 -14.57
CA ASP A 167 15.38 -10.28 -14.92
C ASP A 167 14.12 -9.41 -15.01
N PHE A 168 14.08 -8.35 -14.22
CA PHE A 168 12.99 -7.37 -14.19
C PHE A 168 13.28 -6.12 -15.01
N SER A 169 14.46 -6.03 -15.64
CA SER A 169 14.91 -4.82 -16.36
C SER A 169 13.94 -4.39 -17.48
N SER A 170 13.30 -5.34 -18.14
CA SER A 170 12.30 -5.09 -19.19
C SER A 170 11.00 -4.45 -18.66
N LEU A 171 10.67 -4.69 -17.38
CA LEU A 171 9.49 -4.16 -16.71
C LEU A 171 9.79 -2.86 -15.95
N ALA A 172 11.07 -2.56 -15.71
CA ALA A 172 11.48 -1.37 -14.99
C ALA A 172 11.00 -0.11 -15.73
N ALA A 173 10.47 0.85 -14.99
CA ALA A 173 10.13 2.18 -15.53
C ALA A 173 11.43 2.79 -16.09
N HIS A 174 11.57 2.83 -17.42
CA HIS A 174 12.83 3.09 -18.10
C HIS A 174 13.50 4.39 -17.60
N GLN A 175 14.68 4.26 -16.99
CA GLN A 175 15.41 5.38 -16.37
C GLN A 175 16.36 6.11 -17.33
N THR A 176 16.51 5.65 -18.59
CA THR A 176 17.70 6.01 -19.39
C THR A 176 17.45 6.45 -20.84
N SER A 177 16.19 6.57 -21.29
CA SER A 177 15.88 7.06 -22.65
C SER A 177 15.54 8.56 -22.64
N ALA A 178 16.18 9.33 -23.51
CA ALA A 178 15.92 10.76 -23.73
C ALA A 178 14.70 11.04 -24.63
N GLU A 179 13.91 10.02 -24.96
CA GLU A 179 12.68 10.17 -25.73
C GLU A 179 11.61 10.90 -24.91
N SER A 180 10.84 11.80 -25.54
CA SER A 180 9.80 12.60 -24.89
C SER A 180 8.79 11.75 -24.11
N SER A 181 8.47 10.55 -24.59
CA SER A 181 7.58 9.59 -23.90
C SER A 181 8.17 9.04 -22.60
N ALA A 182 9.49 8.80 -22.55
CA ALA A 182 10.17 8.32 -21.35
C ALA A 182 10.24 9.39 -20.26
N LEU A 183 10.53 10.64 -20.63
CA LEU A 183 10.55 11.77 -19.69
C LEU A 183 9.17 12.01 -19.06
N LEU A 184 8.10 11.90 -19.84
CA LEU A 184 6.72 12.00 -19.32
C LEU A 184 6.41 10.92 -18.29
N LYS A 185 6.84 9.67 -18.54
CA LYS A 185 6.66 8.57 -17.59
C LYS A 185 7.47 8.78 -16.31
N GLN A 186 8.71 9.24 -16.42
CA GLN A 186 9.54 9.55 -15.26
C GLN A 186 8.94 10.69 -14.42
N TRP A 187 8.48 11.76 -15.06
CA TRP A 187 7.77 12.84 -14.37
C TRP A 187 6.52 12.32 -13.66
N ALA A 188 5.71 11.49 -14.32
CA ALA A 188 4.47 10.96 -13.75
C ALA A 188 4.69 10.04 -12.55
N VAL A 189 5.87 9.41 -12.42
CA VAL A 189 6.28 8.67 -11.21
C VAL A 189 6.59 9.64 -10.08
N LEU A 190 7.45 10.64 -10.35
CA LEU A 190 7.84 11.66 -9.36
C LEU A 190 6.64 12.46 -8.84
N GLU A 191 5.74 12.87 -9.74
CA GLU A 191 4.52 13.59 -9.38
C GLU A 191 3.64 12.76 -8.44
N ARG A 192 3.46 11.48 -8.73
CA ARG A 192 2.65 10.58 -7.89
C ARG A 192 3.29 10.36 -6.53
N ASP A 193 4.57 10.01 -6.49
CA ASP A 193 5.29 9.76 -5.23
C ASP A 193 5.25 11.00 -4.32
N PHE A 194 5.45 12.19 -4.90
CA PHE A 194 5.38 13.44 -4.17
C PHE A 194 3.96 13.75 -3.68
N TYR A 195 2.97 13.66 -4.57
CA TYR A 195 1.59 14.01 -4.23
C TYR A 195 0.96 13.03 -3.24
N ALA A 196 1.37 11.76 -3.26
CA ALA A 196 0.87 10.69 -2.39
C ALA A 196 0.90 11.07 -0.89
N VAL A 197 1.90 11.82 -0.46
CA VAL A 197 2.05 12.31 0.93
C VAL A 197 0.83 13.13 1.36
N PHE A 198 0.30 13.97 0.47
CA PHE A 198 -0.78 14.93 0.76
C PHE A 198 -2.17 14.30 0.71
N ILE A 199 -2.32 13.19 0.00
CA ILE A 199 -3.59 12.48 -0.18
C ILE A 199 -3.63 11.11 0.51
N GLY A 200 -2.68 10.83 1.41
CA GLY A 200 -2.72 9.65 2.28
C GLY A 200 -2.45 8.32 1.57
N PHE A 201 -1.75 8.38 0.44
CA PHE A 201 -1.18 7.20 -0.22
C PHE A 201 0.20 6.87 0.37
N ASP A 202 0.72 5.70 0.03
CA ASP A 202 2.05 5.27 0.46
C ASP A 202 3.12 6.03 -0.32
N PHE A 203 4.27 6.25 0.32
CA PHE A 203 5.40 6.93 -0.29
C PHE A 203 6.70 6.42 0.33
N HIS A 204 7.80 6.60 -0.38
CA HIS A 204 9.11 6.23 0.13
C HIS A 204 9.59 7.24 1.18
N LYS A 205 9.91 6.75 2.38
CA LYS A 205 10.44 7.58 3.47
C LYS A 205 11.95 7.73 3.37
N PRO A 206 12.53 8.88 3.75
CA PRO A 206 11.85 10.08 4.26
C PRO A 206 11.21 10.93 3.15
N ALA A 207 10.10 11.61 3.47
CA ALA A 207 9.38 12.48 2.52
C ALA A 207 10.26 13.58 1.90
N ALA A 208 11.28 14.06 2.62
CA ALA A 208 12.21 15.07 2.10
C ALA A 208 12.95 14.63 0.82
N ASN A 209 13.18 13.33 0.63
CA ASN A 209 13.85 12.81 -0.56
C ASN A 209 12.99 12.95 -1.82
N LEU A 210 11.66 13.03 -1.67
CA LEU A 210 10.72 13.17 -2.78
C LEU A 210 10.94 14.51 -3.50
N LEU A 211 11.06 15.61 -2.74
CA LEU A 211 11.36 16.92 -3.31
C LEU A 211 12.74 16.97 -3.95
N ALA A 212 13.75 16.31 -3.37
CA ALA A 212 15.09 16.24 -3.94
C ALA A 212 15.10 15.55 -5.31
N ALA A 213 14.29 14.49 -5.48
CA ALA A 213 14.13 13.81 -6.76
C ALA A 213 13.45 14.71 -7.80
N VAL A 214 12.41 15.46 -7.42
CA VAL A 214 11.75 16.46 -8.28
C VAL A 214 12.74 17.56 -8.69
N ASP A 215 13.47 18.15 -7.75
CA ASP A 215 14.48 19.19 -8.02
C ASP A 215 15.58 18.69 -8.98
N GLN A 216 16.11 17.50 -8.72
CA GLN A 216 17.14 16.90 -9.60
C GLN A 216 16.61 16.68 -11.02
N PHE A 217 15.35 16.27 -11.18
CA PHE A 217 14.73 16.10 -12.48
C PHE A 217 14.54 17.43 -13.21
N VAL A 218 14.01 18.46 -12.53
CA VAL A 218 13.80 19.80 -13.12
C VAL A 218 15.13 20.45 -13.50
N LYS A 219 16.19 20.29 -12.71
CA LYS A 219 17.54 20.76 -13.04
C LYS A 219 18.09 20.13 -14.33
N LYS A 220 17.83 18.84 -14.55
CA LYS A 220 18.21 18.14 -15.79
C LYS A 220 17.29 18.49 -16.96
N HIS A 221 16.03 18.80 -16.70
CA HIS A 221 15.00 19.07 -17.69
C HIS A 221 14.23 20.36 -17.38
N PRO A 222 14.81 21.55 -17.68
CA PRO A 222 14.21 22.84 -17.32
C PRO A 222 12.81 23.10 -17.88
N ALA A 223 12.41 22.37 -18.95
CA ALA A 223 11.06 22.43 -19.51
C ALA A 223 9.96 22.00 -18.53
N TYR A 224 10.29 21.27 -17.45
CA TYR A 224 9.36 20.83 -16.42
C TYR A 224 9.20 21.81 -15.25
N LYS A 225 9.84 22.99 -15.33
CA LYS A 225 9.76 24.03 -14.29
C LYS A 225 8.33 24.41 -13.92
N LYS A 226 7.47 24.58 -14.93
CA LYS A 226 6.05 24.92 -14.72
C LYS A 226 5.31 23.78 -14.03
N GLN A 227 5.47 22.55 -14.52
CA GLN A 227 4.83 21.36 -13.96
C GLN A 227 5.23 21.12 -12.51
N ALA A 228 6.49 21.41 -12.14
CA ALA A 228 6.94 21.33 -10.76
C ALA A 228 6.28 22.38 -9.87
N ALA A 229 6.07 23.60 -10.38
CA ALA A 229 5.32 24.61 -9.64
C ALA A 229 3.84 24.24 -9.49
N ASP A 230 3.21 23.77 -10.57
CA ASP A 230 1.82 23.31 -10.57
C ASP A 230 1.63 22.15 -9.57
N LEU A 231 2.61 21.25 -9.45
CA LEU A 231 2.63 20.17 -8.46
C LEU A 231 2.65 20.71 -7.02
N VAL A 232 3.47 21.73 -6.73
CA VAL A 232 3.51 22.37 -5.39
C VAL A 232 2.17 23.02 -5.09
N VAL A 233 1.60 23.79 -6.03
CA VAL A 233 0.29 24.45 -5.87
C VAL A 233 -0.81 23.41 -5.63
N LYS A 234 -0.87 22.35 -6.44
CA LYS A 234 -1.81 21.23 -6.29
C LYS A 234 -1.68 20.56 -4.92
N SER A 235 -0.46 20.41 -4.41
CA SER A 235 -0.18 19.82 -3.10
C SER A 235 -0.60 20.71 -1.94
N CYS A 236 -0.41 22.04 -2.07
CA CYS A 236 -0.94 23.00 -1.11
C CYS A 236 -2.47 22.92 -1.03
N LYS A 237 -3.16 22.89 -2.18
CA LYS A 237 -4.63 22.75 -2.25
C LYS A 237 -5.11 21.48 -1.57
N ALA A 238 -4.44 20.35 -1.82
CA ALA A 238 -4.75 19.09 -1.15
C ALA A 238 -4.55 19.18 0.37
N PHE A 239 -3.43 19.76 0.82
CA PHE A 239 -3.14 19.95 2.24
C PHE A 239 -4.22 20.79 2.93
N ILE A 240 -4.56 21.95 2.38
CA ILE A 240 -5.61 22.84 2.91
C ILE A 240 -6.95 22.09 2.97
N THR A 241 -7.30 21.37 1.90
CA THR A 241 -8.58 20.65 1.82
C THR A 241 -8.69 19.60 2.92
N VAL A 242 -7.63 18.81 3.14
CA VAL A 242 -7.59 17.82 4.23
C VAL A 242 -7.65 18.52 5.58
N GLN A 243 -6.82 19.53 5.84
CA GLN A 243 -6.82 20.22 7.14
C GLN A 243 -8.17 20.89 7.44
N THR A 244 -8.79 21.55 6.46
CA THR A 244 -10.09 22.22 6.62
C THR A 244 -11.18 21.23 7.04
N LEU A 245 -11.18 20.01 6.50
CA LEU A 245 -12.12 18.97 6.88
C LEU A 245 -11.96 18.55 8.36
N PHE A 246 -10.72 18.39 8.83
CA PHE A 246 -10.44 17.85 10.17
C PHE A 246 -10.34 18.92 11.27
N GLN A 247 -10.17 20.20 10.91
CA GLN A 247 -10.08 21.31 11.87
C GLN A 247 -11.42 21.96 12.19
N GLY A 248 -12.51 21.54 11.53
CA GLY A 248 -13.86 22.06 11.73
C GLY A 248 -14.30 22.03 13.19
N LYS A 249 -14.04 23.12 13.92
CA LYS A 249 -14.64 23.39 15.23
C LYS A 249 -16.06 23.87 14.98
N ASP A 250 -16.98 22.96 14.73
CA ASP A 250 -18.40 23.29 14.77
C ASP A 250 -18.77 23.56 16.24
N ARG A 251 -18.74 24.84 16.61
CA ARG A 251 -19.40 25.34 17.82
C ARG A 251 -20.88 25.49 17.51
N ASP A 252 -21.59 24.36 17.37
CA ASP A 252 -23.05 24.42 17.35
C ASP A 252 -23.53 24.89 18.73
N THR A 253 -24.31 25.97 18.71
CA THR A 253 -24.61 26.81 19.88
C THR A 253 -25.73 26.25 20.77
N GLU A 254 -26.16 24.99 20.58
CA GLU A 254 -27.25 24.39 21.37
C GLU A 254 -26.93 23.02 21.98
N SER A 255 -25.79 22.40 21.65
CA SER A 255 -25.34 21.18 22.32
C SER A 255 -23.83 21.23 22.52
N ALA A 256 -23.41 21.29 23.79
CA ALA A 256 -22.01 21.32 24.22
C ALA A 256 -21.28 19.97 24.00
N GLN A 257 -21.43 19.36 22.83
CA GLN A 257 -20.63 18.22 22.41
C GLN A 257 -19.73 18.68 21.26
N LEU A 258 -18.44 18.78 21.56
CA LEU A 258 -17.36 18.90 20.58
C LEU A 258 -17.30 17.56 19.84
N THR A 259 -18.15 17.35 18.85
CA THR A 259 -18.08 16.16 18.00
C THR A 259 -16.86 16.32 17.09
N ASP A 260 -15.90 15.41 17.21
CA ASP A 260 -14.67 15.42 16.41
C ASP A 260 -15.00 15.12 14.94
N ALA A 261 -14.33 15.76 13.97
CA ALA A 261 -14.49 15.47 12.55
C ALA A 261 -14.26 13.97 12.23
N HIS A 262 -13.45 13.29 13.06
CA HIS A 262 -13.28 11.84 13.00
C HIS A 262 -14.58 11.08 13.27
N GLU A 263 -15.43 11.53 14.19
CA GLU A 263 -16.72 10.90 14.51
C GLU A 263 -17.73 11.11 13.38
N TYR A 264 -17.76 12.29 12.75
CA TYR A 264 -18.59 12.55 11.58
C TYR A 264 -18.18 11.71 10.36
N LEU A 265 -16.88 11.56 10.12
CA LEU A 265 -16.37 10.67 9.09
C LEU A 265 -16.71 9.20 9.39
N MET A 266 -16.59 8.75 10.65
CA MET A 266 -16.98 7.39 11.04
C MET A 266 -18.49 7.17 10.86
N HIS A 267 -19.31 8.16 11.23
CA HIS A 267 -20.75 8.16 11.00
C HIS A 267 -21.08 7.96 9.52
N TYR A 268 -20.41 8.71 8.64
CA TYR A 268 -20.59 8.66 7.20
C TYR A 268 -20.09 7.33 6.59
N LEU A 269 -18.96 6.82 7.09
CA LEU A 269 -18.34 5.57 6.64
C LEU A 269 -19.18 4.33 6.97
N LEU A 270 -19.71 4.25 8.19
CA LEU A 270 -20.41 3.06 8.68
C LEU A 270 -21.84 2.92 8.13
N ARG A 271 -22.41 3.99 7.57
CA ARG A 271 -23.76 3.99 7.01
C ARG A 271 -23.76 3.84 5.49
N ARG A 272 -24.60 2.92 5.00
CA ARG A 272 -24.85 2.74 3.55
C ARG A 272 -25.97 3.62 3.03
N GLU A 273 -27.02 3.78 3.82
CA GLU A 273 -28.18 4.62 3.52
C GLU A 273 -28.22 5.81 4.49
N ASP A 274 -28.78 6.93 4.06
CA ASP A 274 -28.91 8.16 4.87
C ASP A 274 -27.60 8.63 5.54
N ARG A 275 -26.45 8.40 4.89
CA ARG A 275 -25.11 8.69 5.45
C ARG A 275 -24.89 10.16 5.84
N GLU A 276 -25.59 11.08 5.18
CA GLU A 276 -25.54 12.52 5.43
C GLU A 276 -26.46 12.97 6.58
N LYS A 277 -27.39 12.11 7.01
CA LYS A 277 -28.42 12.48 7.98
C LYS A 277 -27.81 12.74 9.36
N GLY A 278 -28.06 13.92 9.90
CA GLY A 278 -27.55 14.34 11.20
C GLY A 278 -26.11 14.87 11.18
N LEU A 279 -25.51 15.03 10.00
CA LEU A 279 -24.20 15.66 9.85
C LEU A 279 -24.34 17.17 9.54
N PRO A 280 -23.44 18.03 10.07
CA PRO A 280 -23.47 19.45 9.78
C PRO A 280 -23.32 19.75 8.27
N PRO A 281 -24.09 20.69 7.70
CA PRO A 281 -23.99 21.02 6.27
C PRO A 281 -22.58 21.44 5.84
N ARG A 282 -21.88 22.22 6.68
CA ARG A 282 -20.49 22.64 6.42
C ARG A 282 -19.52 21.47 6.35
N PHE A 283 -19.65 20.51 7.27
CA PHE A 283 -18.85 19.29 7.23
C PHE A 283 -19.09 18.52 5.93
N LEU A 284 -20.35 18.38 5.50
CA LEU A 284 -20.69 17.69 4.25
C LEU A 284 -20.12 18.40 3.01
N GLU A 285 -20.14 19.72 2.98
CA GLU A 285 -19.51 20.51 1.91
C GLU A 285 -17.99 20.28 1.86
N ASN A 286 -17.31 20.39 3.01
CA ASN A 286 -15.87 20.13 3.11
C ASN A 286 -15.52 18.68 2.74
N LEU A 287 -16.37 17.72 3.13
CA LEU A 287 -16.20 16.31 2.81
C LEU A 287 -16.31 16.08 1.30
N LYS A 288 -17.29 16.70 0.64
CA LYS A 288 -17.45 16.62 -0.82
C LYS A 288 -16.23 17.19 -1.55
N GLU A 289 -15.70 18.33 -1.11
CA GLU A 289 -14.45 18.86 -1.67
C GLU A 289 -13.25 17.93 -1.42
N ALA A 290 -13.14 17.34 -0.23
CA ALA A 290 -12.07 16.41 0.10
C ALA A 290 -12.13 15.11 -0.73
N ILE A 291 -13.33 14.61 -1.03
CA ILE A 291 -13.51 13.43 -1.89
C ILE A 291 -13.02 13.70 -3.32
N LYS A 292 -13.11 14.95 -3.84
CA LYS A 292 -12.61 15.30 -5.18
C LYS A 292 -11.09 15.14 -5.33
N LEU A 293 -10.34 15.07 -4.24
CA LEU A 293 -8.90 14.71 -4.28
C LEU A 293 -8.66 13.29 -4.81
N TYR A 294 -9.71 12.47 -4.88
CA TYR A 294 -9.69 11.09 -5.36
C TYR A 294 -10.62 10.97 -6.58
N PRO A 295 -10.15 11.24 -7.80
CA PRO A 295 -10.99 11.26 -9.00
C PRO A 295 -11.68 9.94 -9.34
N TRP A 296 -11.17 8.83 -8.79
CA TRP A 296 -11.72 7.48 -8.93
C TRP A 296 -12.81 7.17 -7.89
N ALA A 297 -13.05 8.06 -6.92
CA ALA A 297 -14.13 7.92 -5.97
C ALA A 297 -15.47 8.27 -6.63
N ASP A 298 -16.48 7.46 -6.39
CA ASP A 298 -17.86 7.74 -6.78
C ASP A 298 -18.72 7.71 -5.53
N GLU A 299 -19.39 8.83 -5.25
CA GLU A 299 -20.30 8.99 -4.12
C GLU A 299 -21.42 7.96 -4.11
N LYS A 300 -21.82 7.42 -5.26
CA LYS A 300 -22.86 6.40 -5.38
C LYS A 300 -22.34 4.99 -5.09
N ILE A 301 -21.03 4.77 -5.21
CA ILE A 301 -20.39 3.47 -5.01
C ILE A 301 -19.74 3.47 -3.63
N HIS A 302 -20.42 2.81 -2.68
CA HIS A 302 -20.01 2.78 -1.27
C HIS A 302 -18.55 2.32 -1.09
N GLU A 303 -18.09 1.30 -1.81
CA GLU A 303 -16.72 0.79 -1.71
C GLU A 303 -15.66 1.82 -2.14
N LEU A 304 -15.88 2.51 -3.26
CA LEU A 304 -14.97 3.54 -3.76
C LEU A 304 -14.94 4.76 -2.84
N THR A 305 -16.11 5.19 -2.35
CA THR A 305 -16.20 6.25 -1.34
C THR A 305 -15.45 5.85 -0.08
N THR A 306 -15.68 4.65 0.46
CA THR A 306 -15.03 4.12 1.67
C THR A 306 -13.50 4.12 1.52
N LYS A 307 -13.00 3.68 0.36
CA LYS A 307 -11.56 3.70 0.07
C LYS A 307 -10.98 5.12 0.06
N ALA A 308 -11.70 6.10 -0.51
CA ALA A 308 -11.27 7.50 -0.49
C ALA A 308 -11.24 8.07 0.93
N LEU A 309 -12.26 7.79 1.75
CA LEU A 309 -12.32 8.19 3.15
C LEU A 309 -11.15 7.60 3.97
N PHE A 310 -10.79 6.34 3.72
CA PHE A 310 -9.61 5.72 4.36
C PHE A 310 -8.32 6.48 4.03
N HIS A 311 -8.14 6.88 2.77
CA HIS A 311 -7.00 7.71 2.38
C HIS A 311 -7.04 9.11 2.99
N LEU A 312 -8.22 9.72 3.15
CA LEU A 312 -8.34 10.99 3.89
C LEU A 312 -7.88 10.88 5.33
N TYR A 313 -8.27 9.80 6.04
CA TYR A 313 -7.77 9.53 7.39
C TYR A 313 -6.25 9.37 7.41
N LYS A 314 -5.68 8.62 6.46
CA LYS A 314 -4.21 8.48 6.34
C LYS A 314 -3.51 9.81 6.06
N ALA A 315 -4.11 10.66 5.23
CA ALA A 315 -3.59 11.99 4.92
C ALA A 315 -3.53 12.85 6.20
N ASN A 316 -4.62 12.88 6.97
CA ASN A 316 -4.67 13.59 8.24
C ASN A 316 -3.66 13.03 9.27
N ALA A 317 -3.53 11.70 9.37
CA ALA A 317 -2.55 11.07 10.24
C ALA A 317 -1.09 11.41 9.86
N SER A 318 -0.85 11.77 8.61
CA SER A 318 0.48 12.12 8.07
C SER A 318 0.73 13.63 8.00
N THR A 319 -0.09 14.45 8.67
CA THR A 319 -0.04 15.92 8.62
C THR A 319 1.36 16.48 8.86
N LYS A 320 2.11 15.94 9.82
CA LYS A 320 3.49 16.42 10.10
C LYS A 320 4.42 16.25 8.89
N SER A 321 4.41 15.07 8.26
CA SER A 321 5.23 14.82 7.07
C SER A 321 4.80 15.66 5.88
N ALA A 322 3.49 15.86 5.71
CA ALA A 322 2.96 16.72 4.66
C ALA A 322 3.35 18.19 4.89
N ALA A 323 3.24 18.71 6.12
CA ALA A 323 3.62 20.08 6.46
C ALA A 323 5.13 20.32 6.30
N ASP A 324 5.98 19.38 6.74
CA ASP A 324 7.43 19.45 6.54
C ASP A 324 7.79 19.49 5.05
N LEU A 325 7.18 18.61 4.25
CA LEU A 325 7.37 18.58 2.80
C LEU A 325 6.86 19.86 2.13
N LEU A 326 5.70 20.36 2.54
CA LEU A 326 5.12 21.61 2.04
C LEU A 326 6.06 22.79 2.28
N ARG A 327 6.59 22.92 3.49
CA ARG A 327 7.54 23.97 3.85
C ARG A 327 8.78 23.96 2.95
N LEU A 328 9.37 22.78 2.74
CA LEU A 328 10.52 22.63 1.83
C LEU A 328 10.14 22.96 0.38
N SER A 329 8.93 22.61 -0.03
CA SER A 329 8.43 22.83 -1.38
C SER A 329 8.19 24.30 -1.71
N LEU A 330 7.73 25.08 -0.72
CA LEU A 330 7.59 26.54 -0.85
C LEU A 330 8.97 27.21 -1.00
N LEU A 331 9.98 26.77 -0.24
CA LEU A 331 11.35 27.24 -0.42
C LEU A 331 11.91 26.86 -1.80
N PHE A 332 11.65 25.63 -2.25
CA PHE A 332 12.02 25.19 -3.60
C PHE A 332 11.35 26.06 -4.68
N LEU A 333 10.08 26.40 -4.54
CA LEU A 333 9.38 27.25 -5.49
C LEU A 333 10.03 28.65 -5.59
N GLN A 334 10.43 29.23 -4.45
CA GLN A 334 11.19 30.48 -4.43
C GLN A 334 12.53 30.37 -5.19
N THR A 335 13.22 29.23 -5.09
CA THR A 335 14.46 29.01 -5.86
C THR A 335 14.20 28.86 -7.37
N LEU A 336 13.06 28.26 -7.76
CA LEU A 336 12.67 28.15 -9.16
C LEU A 336 12.29 29.50 -9.75
N TYR A 337 11.57 30.34 -9.00
CA TYR A 337 11.07 31.64 -9.45
C TYR A 337 11.58 32.77 -8.53
N PRO A 338 12.82 33.25 -8.73
CA PRO A 338 13.41 34.30 -7.89
C PRO A 338 12.66 35.64 -8.00
N SER A 339 12.04 35.92 -9.15
CA SER A 339 11.20 37.08 -9.38
C SER A 339 9.72 36.70 -9.38
N ALA A 340 8.91 37.41 -8.61
CA ALA A 340 7.46 37.19 -8.55
C ALA A 340 6.75 37.39 -9.91
N GLN A 341 7.36 38.18 -10.82
CA GLN A 341 6.82 38.42 -12.15
C GLN A 341 6.94 37.20 -13.08
N ASP A 342 7.86 36.28 -12.78
CA ASP A 342 8.07 35.06 -13.56
C ASP A 342 7.00 33.99 -13.24
N PHE A 343 6.20 34.21 -12.20
CA PHE A 343 5.13 33.34 -11.77
C PHE A 343 3.77 33.92 -12.16
N SER A 344 3.19 33.41 -13.25
CA SER A 344 1.99 33.97 -13.89
C SER A 344 0.72 33.99 -13.04
N GLU A 345 0.70 33.27 -11.90
CA GLU A 345 -0.48 33.07 -11.04
C GLU A 345 -0.30 33.65 -9.62
N SER A 346 0.44 34.75 -9.50
CA SER A 346 0.82 35.34 -8.20
C SER A 346 -0.35 35.66 -7.25
N ALA A 347 -1.50 36.09 -7.76
CA ALA A 347 -2.67 36.41 -6.93
C ALA A 347 -3.36 35.16 -6.35
N GLU A 348 -3.57 34.13 -7.17
CA GLU A 348 -4.14 32.85 -6.72
C GLU A 348 -3.20 32.17 -5.71
N PHE A 349 -1.90 32.23 -5.95
CA PHE A 349 -0.89 31.70 -5.03
C PHE A 349 -0.86 32.43 -3.70
N SER A 350 -0.98 33.76 -3.68
CA SER A 350 -1.02 34.53 -2.44
C SER A 350 -2.23 34.16 -1.58
N SER A 351 -3.41 34.05 -2.20
CA SER A 351 -4.63 33.58 -1.52
C SER A 351 -4.47 32.18 -0.94
N LEU A 352 -3.79 31.30 -1.67
CA LEU A 352 -3.50 29.94 -1.23
C LEU A 352 -2.53 29.92 -0.03
N LEU A 353 -1.50 30.78 -0.02
CA LEU A 353 -0.60 30.90 1.13
C LEU A 353 -1.32 31.41 2.37
N ASP A 354 -2.23 32.38 2.23
CA ASP A 354 -3.06 32.86 3.33
C ASP A 354 -3.92 31.73 3.91
N GLN A 355 -4.48 30.87 3.07
CA GLN A 355 -5.23 29.68 3.50
C GLN A 355 -4.35 28.66 4.22
N VAL A 356 -3.11 28.42 3.75
CA VAL A 356 -2.16 27.54 4.44
C VAL A 356 -1.81 28.05 5.85
N ILE A 357 -1.85 29.36 6.09
CA ILE A 357 -1.57 29.93 7.42
C ILE A 357 -2.79 29.79 8.35
N GLN A 358 -4.00 29.77 7.78
CA GLN A 358 -5.25 29.66 8.54
C GLN A 358 -5.54 28.25 9.03
N VAL A 359 -5.02 27.24 8.32
CA VAL A 359 -5.06 25.82 8.70
C VAL A 359 -3.76 25.41 9.37
#